data_AF-A0A931BYV9-F1
#
_entry.id   AF-A0A931BYV9-F1
#
_cell.length_a   1.000
_cell.length_b   1.000
_cell.length_c   1.000
_cell.angle_alpha   90.00
_cell.angle_beta   90.00
_cell.angle_gamma   90.00
#
_symmetry.space_group_name_H-M   'P 1'
#
loop_
_entity.id
_entity.type
_entity.pdbx_description
1 polymer ?
#
loop_
_entity_poly.entity_id
_entity_poly.type
_entity_poly.pdbx_seq_one_letter_code
_entity_poly.pdbx_strand_id
1 'polypeptide(L)' 'MNTSALIIMLTTIIMVTGLTIYFFYKVLSTPPRPEPDSYIDNDDEPERQLPKS' A
#
# COMPACT_ATOMS: atom_id res chain seq x y z
N MET A 1 -9.43 37.68 15.99
CA MET A 1 -8.83 36.35 15.68
C MET A 1 -7.40 36.56 15.25
N ASN A 2 -6.46 35.76 15.75
CA ASN A 2 -5.06 35.87 15.36
C ASN A 2 -4.86 35.31 13.94
N THR A 3 -4.43 36.15 13.00
CA THR A 3 -4.16 35.77 11.62
C THR A 3 -3.15 34.63 11.54
N SER A 4 -2.14 34.60 12.41
CA SER A 4 -1.15 33.52 12.46
C SER A 4 -1.77 32.16 12.79
N ALA A 5 -2.76 32.10 13.69
CA ALA A 5 -3.44 30.86 14.03
C ALA A 5 -4.26 30.33 12.84
N LEU A 6 -4.90 31.23 12.08
CA LEU A 6 -5.66 30.88 10.88
C LEU A 6 -4.74 30.31 9.79
N ILE A 7 -3.58 30.93 9.56
CA ILE A 7 -2.59 30.47 8.57
C ILE A 7 -2.10 29.06 8.92
N ILE A 8 -1.72 28.81 10.17
CA ILE A 8 -1.25 27.48 10.60
C ILE A 8 -2.36 26.43 10.45
N MET A 9 -3.59 26.77 10.84
CA MET A 9 -4.73 25.86 10.69
C MET A 9 -4.96 25.48 9.22
N LEU A 10 -5.04 26.46 8.31
CA LEU A 10 -5.29 26.21 6.88
C LEU A 10 -4.13 25.47 6.22
N THR A 11 -2.89 25.83 6.52
CA THR A 11 -1.72 25.14 5.95
C THR A 11 -1.66 23.68 6.36
N THR A 12 -1.95 23.38 7.64
CA THR A 12 -1.98 22.00 8.13
C THR A 12 -3.08 21.18 7.45
N ILE A 13 -4.28 21.75 7.29
CA ILE A 13 -5.40 21.10 6.61
C ILE A 13 -5.03 20.79 5.15
N ILE A 14 -4.50 21.78 4.43
CA ILE A 14 -4.11 21.61 3.01
C ILE A 14 -3.01 20.57 2.88
N MET A 15 -2.01 20.58 3.77
CA MET A 15 -0.92 19.62 3.75
C MET A 15 -1.41 18.18 3.93
N VAL A 16 -2.20 17.92 4.98
CA VAL A 16 -2.74 16.59 5.27
C VAL A 16 -3.65 16.11 4.14
N THR A 17 -4.51 17.00 3.63
CA THR A 17 -5.40 16.69 2.51
C THR A 17 -4.61 16.36 1.25
N GLY A 18 -3.57 17.12 0.93
CA GLY A 18 -2.69 16.88 -0.22
C GLY A 18 -1.95 15.55 -0.14
N LEU A 19 -1.38 15.22 1.03
CA LEU A 19 -0.74 13.92 1.27
C LEU A 19 -1.74 12.76 1.13
N THR A 20 -2.95 12.92 1.64
CA THR A 20 -4.01 11.90 1.56
C THR A 20 -4.36 11.63 0.10
N ILE A 21 -4.63 12.69 -0.69
CA ILE A 21 -4.92 12.56 -2.12
C ILE A 21 -3.74 11.89 -2.86
N TYR A 22 -2.51 12.31 -2.56
CA TYR A 22 -1.30 11.74 -3.17
C TYR A 22 -1.19 10.22 -2.95
N PHE A 23 -1.31 9.75 -1.71
CA PHE A 23 -1.17 8.33 -1.42
C PHE A 23 -2.32 7.51 -1.99
N PHE A 24 -3.55 8.03 -1.96
CA PHE A 24 -4.69 7.35 -2.58
C PHE A 24 -4.51 7.22 -4.08
N TYR A 25 -4.12 8.31 -4.75
CA TYR A 25 -3.82 8.28 -6.17
C TYR A 25 -2.68 7.31 -6.49
N LYS A 26 -1.63 7.30 -5.67
CA LYS A 26 -0.51 6.38 -5.80
C LYS A 26 -0.98 4.93 -5.67
N VAL A 27 -1.80 4.59 -4.68
CA VAL A 27 -2.33 3.22 -4.50
C VAL A 27 -3.18 2.79 -5.70
N LEU A 28 -4.06 3.66 -6.18
CA LEU A 28 -4.93 3.35 -7.33
C LEU A 28 -4.17 3.21 -8.65
N SER A 29 -3.03 3.90 -8.79
CA SER A 29 -2.27 3.97 -10.05
C SER A 29 -1.03 3.08 -10.05
N THR A 30 -0.61 2.55 -8.89
CA THR A 30 0.54 1.64 -8.84
C THR A 30 0.10 0.29 -9.42
N PRO A 31 0.70 -0.17 -10.54
CA PRO A 31 0.37 -1.47 -11.09
C PRO A 31 0.69 -2.56 -10.06
N PRO A 32 -0.09 -3.66 -10.01
CA PRO A 32 0.22 -4.79 -9.14
C PRO A 32 1.67 -5.19 -9.37
N ARG A 33 2.46 -5.25 -8.29
CA ARG A 33 3.81 -5.77 -8.39
C ARG A 33 3.66 -7.23 -8.86
N PRO A 34 4.35 -7.66 -9.92
CA PRO A 34 4.43 -9.09 -10.21
C PRO A 34 5.01 -9.75 -8.96
N GLU A 35 4.16 -10.48 -8.24
CA GLU A 35 4.57 -11.19 -7.06
C GLU A 35 5.55 -12.27 -7.50
N PRO A 36 6.74 -12.39 -6.89
CA PRO A 36 7.50 -13.62 -6.98
C PRO A 36 6.56 -14.71 -6.46
N ASP A 37 6.27 -15.71 -7.29
CA ASP A 37 5.36 -16.79 -6.91
C ASP A 37 5.88 -17.42 -5.60
N SER A 38 5.09 -17.25 -4.53
CA SER A 38 5.40 -17.73 -3.18
C SER A 38 5.49 -19.25 -3.07
N TYR A 39 5.14 -19.98 -4.13
CA TYR A 39 5.24 -21.43 -4.23
C TYR A 39 6.40 -21.92 -5.09
N ILE A 40 7.21 -21.05 -5.73
CA ILE A 40 8.38 -21.48 -6.52
C ILE A 40 9.33 -22.37 -5.69
N ASP A 41 9.52 -22.05 -4.41
CA ASP A 41 10.38 -22.85 -3.51
C ASP A 41 9.74 -24.17 -3.06
N ASN A 42 8.43 -24.37 -3.30
CA ASN A 42 7.65 -25.53 -2.88
C ASN A 42 7.31 -26.50 -4.03
N ASP A 43 7.64 -26.15 -5.28
CA ASP A 43 7.32 -26.98 -6.46
C ASP A 43 8.06 -28.32 -6.44
N ASP A 44 9.21 -28.39 -5.76
CA ASP A 44 10.07 -29.57 -5.65
C ASP A 44 9.77 -30.45 -4.42
N GLU A 45 8.66 -30.25 -3.67
CA GLU A 45 8.29 -31.10 -2.53
C GLU A 45 7.41 -32.31 -2.94
N PRO A 46 7.98 -33.52 -3.12
CA PRO A 46 7.21 -34.71 -3.51
C PRO A 46 6.30 -35.29 -2.40
N GLU A 47 6.48 -34.89 -1.13
CA GLU A 47 5.82 -35.56 0.01
C GLU A 47 4.32 -35.24 0.17
N ARG A 48 3.83 -34.12 -0.40
CA ARG A 48 2.42 -33.70 -0.23
C ARG A 48 1.44 -34.25 -1.27
N GLN A 49 1.91 -34.92 -2.32
CA GLN A 49 1.07 -35.36 -3.45
C GLN A 49 0.61 -36.82 -3.40
N LEU A 50 1.05 -37.61 -2.42
CA LEU A 50 0.63 -39.01 -2.32
C LEU A 50 -0.68 -39.13 -1.53
N PRO A 51 -1.77 -39.68 -2.11
CA PRO A 51 -2.91 -40.09 -1.32
C PRO A 51 -2.47 -41.22 -0.38
N LYS A 52 -2.65 -41.01 0.94
CA LYS A 52 -2.48 -42.08 1.93
C LYS A 52 -3.41 -43.25 1.55
N SER A 53 -2.81 -44.35 1.13
CA SER A 53 -3.46 -45.66 0.95
C SER A 53 -3.93 -46.25 2.27
#